data_AF-F2PGZ0-F1
#
_entry.id   AF-F2PGZ0-F1
#
_cell.length_a   1.000
_cell.length_b   1.000
_cell.length_c   1.000
_cell.angle_alpha   90.00
_cell.angle_beta   90.00
_cell.angle_gamma   90.00
#
_symmetry.space_group_name_H-M   'P 1'
#
loop_
_entity.id
_entity.type
_entity.pdbx_description
1 polymer ?
#
loop_
_entity_poly.entity_id
_entity_poly.type
_entity_poly.pdbx_seq_one_letter_code
_entity_poly.pdbx_strand_id
1 'polypeptide(L)'
;MTTCAPPDRAFKGIAQSLVEVTLKQPATWGFVIYRCSYNNEDAWQTILQKMNDETAATLESEGEDELVRRHEMIIMEDKAKYDGATSHDIRDHFTSWVFNTVPYITIKVPTESELQLTLYNYCLFVDDLCLESVEHMETPVVKLLGKHFGARDPEDRDYTIHPDYEDGETDMEEEDVGWMYLKVDGYAEMYNALEEDEWWYELYRRPPLLSYFTLAPQNPGFWRKNRPSLSN
;
A
#
# COMPACT_ATOMS: atom_id res chain seq x y z
N MET A 1 -2.60 -36.71 -26.60
CA MET A 1 -1.60 -35.73 -26.15
C MET A 1 -2.38 -34.50 -25.70
N THR A 2 -2.69 -34.43 -24.43
CA THR A 2 -3.39 -33.30 -23.83
C THR A 2 -2.35 -32.20 -23.65
N THR A 3 -2.41 -31.16 -24.46
CA THR A 3 -1.62 -29.95 -24.25
C THR A 3 -2.11 -29.34 -22.94
N CYS A 4 -1.36 -29.53 -21.86
CA CYS A 4 -1.54 -28.71 -20.66
C CYS A 4 -1.35 -27.26 -21.10
N ALA A 5 -2.28 -26.38 -20.76
CA ALA A 5 -2.04 -24.96 -20.89
C ALA A 5 -0.71 -24.64 -20.15
N PRO A 6 0.14 -23.75 -20.70
CA PRO A 6 1.28 -23.28 -19.92
C PRO A 6 0.77 -22.76 -18.57
N PRO A 7 1.50 -22.98 -17.47
CA PRO A 7 1.13 -22.40 -16.18
C PRO A 7 0.98 -20.89 -16.34
N ASP A 8 -0.02 -20.32 -15.66
CA ASP A 8 -0.21 -18.88 -15.62
C ASP A 8 1.08 -18.23 -15.12
N ARG A 9 1.52 -17.17 -15.81
CA ARG A 9 2.75 -16.44 -15.48
C ARG A 9 2.62 -15.90 -14.05
N ALA A 10 3.64 -16.12 -13.21
CA ALA A 10 3.75 -15.45 -11.93
C ALA A 10 3.73 -13.92 -12.13
N PHE A 11 3.12 -13.17 -11.21
CA PHE A 11 3.06 -11.70 -11.31
C PHE A 11 2.49 -11.17 -12.64
N LYS A 12 1.52 -11.89 -13.24
CA LYS A 12 0.88 -11.52 -14.51
C LYS A 12 0.33 -10.08 -14.54
N GLY A 13 -0.17 -9.58 -13.41
CA GLY A 13 -0.77 -8.24 -13.31
C GLY A 13 0.28 -7.16 -13.55
N ILE A 14 1.40 -7.25 -12.82
CA ILE A 14 2.54 -6.34 -13.01
C ILE A 14 3.07 -6.43 -14.44
N ALA A 15 3.26 -7.65 -14.93
CA ALA A 15 3.76 -7.86 -16.28
C ALA A 15 2.84 -7.25 -17.35
N GLN A 16 1.52 -7.32 -17.16
CA GLN A 16 0.54 -6.75 -18.06
C GLN A 16 0.51 -5.23 -17.99
N SER A 17 0.57 -4.63 -16.79
CA SER A 17 0.57 -3.17 -16.65
C SER A 17 1.78 -2.50 -17.31
N LEU A 18 2.94 -3.17 -17.30
CA LEU A 18 4.16 -2.65 -17.93
C LEU A 18 4.13 -2.60 -19.47
N VAL A 19 3.31 -3.42 -20.13
CA VAL A 19 3.20 -3.45 -21.61
C VAL A 19 1.99 -2.67 -22.11
N GLU A 20 1.29 -1.97 -21.22
CA GLU A 20 0.08 -1.25 -21.57
C GLU A 20 0.39 -0.14 -22.59
N VAL A 21 -0.41 -0.10 -23.66
CA VAL A 21 -0.11 0.74 -24.83
C VAL A 21 -0.26 2.23 -24.54
N THR A 22 -0.84 2.60 -23.39
CA THR A 22 -0.90 3.98 -22.92
C THR A 22 0.37 4.47 -22.28
N LEU A 23 1.21 3.60 -21.71
CA LEU A 23 2.39 4.04 -20.96
C LEU A 23 3.57 4.35 -21.89
N LYS A 24 4.35 5.36 -21.53
CA LYS A 24 5.67 5.60 -22.13
C LYS A 24 6.59 4.45 -21.75
N GLN A 25 7.36 3.98 -22.73
CA GLN A 25 8.29 2.88 -22.54
C GLN A 25 9.74 3.36 -22.46
N PRO A 26 10.59 2.72 -21.65
CA PRO A 26 10.25 1.62 -20.73
C PRO A 26 9.46 2.12 -19.50
N ALA A 27 8.35 1.45 -19.18
CA ALA A 27 7.59 1.70 -17.95
C ALA A 27 8.25 1.00 -16.75
N THR A 28 8.08 1.59 -15.57
CA THR A 28 8.42 1.02 -14.25
C THR A 28 7.14 0.75 -13.45
N TRP A 29 7.27 -0.01 -12.36
CA TRP A 29 6.17 -0.32 -11.46
C TRP A 29 6.63 -0.20 -10.00
N GLY A 30 5.69 0.10 -9.11
CA GLY A 30 5.94 0.29 -7.70
C GLY A 30 4.99 1.32 -7.10
N PHE A 31 4.77 1.24 -5.80
CA PHE A 31 3.92 2.18 -5.08
C PHE A 31 4.58 3.56 -4.91
N VAL A 32 3.73 4.58 -4.88
CA VAL A 32 4.06 5.86 -4.24
C VAL A 32 4.01 5.67 -2.73
N ILE A 33 5.05 6.07 -2.02
CA ILE A 33 5.19 5.87 -0.57
C ILE A 33 5.34 7.20 0.13
N TYR A 34 4.39 7.53 1.00
CA TYR A 34 4.40 8.74 1.81
C TYR A 34 5.05 8.48 3.16
N ARG A 35 6.06 9.29 3.48
CA ARG A 35 6.64 9.33 4.82
C ARG A 35 5.86 10.31 5.68
N CYS A 36 4.99 9.77 6.53
CA CYS A 36 4.13 10.55 7.42
C CYS A 36 4.70 10.72 8.83
N SER A 37 5.80 10.03 9.16
CA SER A 37 6.54 10.24 10.40
C SER A 37 8.05 10.35 10.15
N TYR A 38 8.66 11.26 10.89
CA TYR A 38 10.11 11.53 10.88
C TYR A 38 10.74 11.26 12.25
N ASN A 39 10.06 10.51 13.11
CA ASN A 39 10.46 10.28 14.50
C ASN A 39 11.55 9.21 14.66
N ASN A 40 11.74 8.35 13.66
CA ASN A 40 12.78 7.31 13.67
C ASN A 40 13.33 7.08 12.25
N GLU A 41 14.55 7.55 12.00
CA GLU A 41 15.21 7.40 10.69
C GLU A 41 15.65 5.95 10.43
N ASP A 42 16.19 5.27 11.43
CA ASP A 42 16.70 3.91 11.26
C ASP A 42 15.56 2.92 10.95
N ALA A 43 14.42 3.08 11.62
CA ALA A 43 13.21 2.30 11.33
C ALA A 43 12.67 2.58 9.93
N TRP A 44 12.67 3.85 9.50
CA TRP A 44 12.25 4.23 8.15
C TRP A 44 13.12 3.56 7.08
N GLN A 45 14.46 3.64 7.22
CA GLN A 45 15.39 2.98 6.31
C GLN A 45 15.23 1.46 6.33
N THR A 46 14.97 0.88 7.51
CA THR A 46 14.72 -0.56 7.65
C THR A 46 13.48 -1.02 6.90
N ILE A 47 12.39 -0.24 6.93
CA ILE A 47 11.16 -0.54 6.18
C ILE A 47 11.42 -0.51 4.68
N LEU A 48 12.06 0.55 4.17
CA LEU A 48 12.39 0.67 2.75
C LEU A 48 13.31 -0.46 2.27
N GLN A 49 14.35 -0.77 3.05
CA GLN A 49 15.28 -1.85 2.74
C GLN A 49 14.57 -3.19 2.67
N LYS A 50 13.75 -3.52 3.68
CA LYS A 50 12.98 -4.77 3.70
C LYS A 50 12.01 -4.89 2.53
N MET A 51 11.25 -3.83 2.21
CA MET A 51 10.35 -3.88 1.04
C MET A 51 11.10 -4.17 -0.26
N ASN A 52 12.26 -3.54 -0.47
CA ASN A 52 13.08 -3.81 -1.66
C ASN A 52 13.64 -5.23 -1.68
N ASP A 53 14.23 -5.68 -0.57
CA ASP A 53 14.90 -6.98 -0.49
C ASP A 53 13.91 -8.14 -0.64
N GLU A 54 12.76 -8.08 0.05
CA GLU A 54 11.72 -9.11 -0.06
C GLU A 54 11.09 -9.10 -1.46
N THR A 55 10.80 -7.92 -2.04
CA THR A 55 10.30 -7.81 -3.41
C THR A 55 11.26 -8.44 -4.41
N ALA A 56 12.57 -8.14 -4.30
CA ALA A 56 13.57 -8.72 -5.18
C ALA A 56 13.66 -10.23 -4.98
N ALA A 57 13.76 -10.71 -3.74
CA ALA A 57 13.87 -12.13 -3.43
C ALA A 57 12.68 -12.94 -3.96
N THR A 58 11.46 -12.46 -3.75
CA THR A 58 10.23 -13.08 -4.25
C THR A 58 10.26 -13.18 -5.78
N LEU A 59 10.52 -12.08 -6.48
CA LEU A 59 10.49 -12.05 -7.95
C LEU A 59 11.62 -12.88 -8.57
N GLU A 60 12.83 -12.83 -8.00
CA GLU A 60 13.96 -13.67 -8.44
C GLU A 60 13.66 -15.16 -8.27
N SER A 61 12.97 -15.55 -7.18
CA SER A 61 12.59 -16.94 -6.94
C SER A 61 11.58 -17.47 -7.97
N GLU A 62 10.76 -16.59 -8.54
CA GLU A 62 9.79 -16.88 -9.61
C GLU A 62 10.38 -16.66 -11.02
N GLY A 63 11.66 -16.27 -11.13
CA GLY A 63 12.34 -16.03 -12.41
C GLY A 63 11.92 -14.75 -13.13
N GLU A 64 11.36 -13.78 -12.42
CA GLU A 64 10.85 -12.51 -12.94
C GLU A 64 11.93 -11.39 -12.92
N ASP A 65 13.12 -11.68 -13.45
CA ASP A 65 14.29 -10.77 -13.43
C ASP A 65 14.01 -9.41 -14.10
N GLU A 66 13.12 -9.37 -15.09
CA GLU A 66 12.71 -8.11 -15.73
C GLU A 66 11.88 -7.24 -14.79
N LEU A 67 10.99 -7.85 -13.99
CA LEU A 67 10.18 -7.12 -13.03
C LEU A 67 11.05 -6.54 -11.92
N VAL A 68 12.06 -7.28 -11.46
CA VAL A 68 13.07 -6.76 -10.52
C VAL A 68 13.75 -5.51 -11.07
N ARG A 69 14.21 -5.54 -12.33
CA ARG A 69 14.88 -4.39 -12.97
C ARG A 69 13.98 -3.18 -13.20
N ARG A 70 12.67 -3.38 -13.25
CA ARG A 70 11.67 -2.32 -13.48
C ARG A 70 10.95 -1.87 -12.20
N HIS A 71 11.32 -2.43 -11.04
CA HIS A 71 10.77 -2.02 -9.75
C HIS A 71 11.34 -0.65 -9.34
N GLU A 72 10.46 0.31 -9.11
CA GLU A 72 10.80 1.67 -8.69
C GLU A 72 9.76 2.20 -7.70
N MET A 73 10.18 2.42 -6.45
CA MET A 73 9.34 3.08 -5.45
C MET A 73 9.47 4.59 -5.57
N ILE A 74 8.34 5.31 -5.57
CA ILE A 74 8.31 6.78 -5.61
C ILE A 74 8.16 7.29 -4.18
N ILE A 75 9.21 7.88 -3.62
CA ILE A 75 9.20 8.35 -2.22
C ILE A 75 8.75 9.81 -2.11
N MET A 76 7.75 10.05 -1.27
CA MET A 76 7.19 11.36 -0.92
C MET A 76 7.59 11.71 0.52
N GLU A 77 8.64 12.51 0.69
CA GLU A 77 9.27 12.78 2.00
C GLU A 77 9.44 14.28 2.34
N ASP A 78 8.56 15.13 1.79
CA ASP A 78 8.48 16.55 2.19
C ASP A 78 7.92 16.66 3.61
N LYS A 79 8.81 16.73 4.61
CA LYS A 79 8.45 16.80 6.03
C LYS A 79 7.45 17.91 6.35
N ALA A 80 7.58 19.07 5.71
CA ALA A 80 6.68 20.19 5.98
C ALA A 80 5.23 19.92 5.54
N LYS A 81 5.03 18.97 4.62
CA LYS A 81 3.71 18.59 4.10
C LYS A 81 3.15 17.33 4.74
N TYR A 82 4.01 16.36 5.04
CA TYR A 82 3.54 15.01 5.36
C TYR A 82 3.71 14.60 6.83
N ASP A 83 4.49 15.32 7.63
CA ASP A 83 4.66 14.99 9.06
C ASP A 83 3.32 15.08 9.80
N GLY A 84 2.82 13.94 10.29
CA GLY A 84 1.52 13.81 10.93
C GLY A 84 0.31 13.78 9.98
N ALA A 85 0.51 13.67 8.67
CA ALA A 85 -0.59 13.62 7.69
C ALA A 85 -1.48 12.37 7.90
N THR A 86 -2.80 12.58 7.79
CA THR A 86 -3.81 11.53 7.94
C THR A 86 -4.01 10.75 6.64
N SER A 87 -4.76 9.63 6.70
CA SER A 87 -5.18 8.90 5.50
C SER A 87 -5.95 9.80 4.52
N HIS A 88 -6.76 10.73 5.01
CA HIS A 88 -7.48 11.69 4.17
C HIS A 88 -6.55 12.69 3.47
N ASP A 89 -5.58 13.26 4.19
CA ASP A 89 -4.61 14.19 3.59
C ASP A 89 -3.78 13.53 2.48
N ILE A 90 -3.34 12.28 2.74
CA ILE A 90 -2.61 11.49 1.75
C ILE A 90 -3.47 11.15 0.55
N ARG A 91 -4.75 10.80 0.75
CA ARG A 91 -5.69 10.50 -0.35
C ARG A 91 -5.92 11.71 -1.24
N ASP A 92 -6.11 12.90 -0.67
CA ASP A 92 -6.30 14.14 -1.43
C ASP A 92 -5.06 14.49 -2.24
N HIS A 93 -3.88 14.40 -1.60
CA HIS A 93 -2.62 14.67 -2.29
C HIS A 93 -2.35 13.64 -3.38
N PHE A 94 -2.51 12.35 -3.09
CA PHE A 94 -2.29 11.28 -4.08
C PHE A 94 -3.24 11.41 -5.26
N THR A 95 -4.52 11.73 -5.03
CA THR A 95 -5.48 12.03 -6.10
C THR A 95 -4.98 13.13 -7.03
N SER A 96 -4.49 14.22 -6.45
CA SER A 96 -3.94 15.36 -7.18
C SER A 96 -2.64 15.00 -7.89
N TRP A 97 -1.77 14.22 -7.25
CA TRP A 97 -0.51 13.76 -7.82
C TRP A 97 -0.74 12.87 -9.05
N VAL A 98 -1.67 11.91 -8.98
CA VAL A 98 -2.04 11.05 -10.11
C VAL A 98 -2.53 11.91 -11.28
N PHE A 99 -3.48 12.83 -11.02
CA PHE A 99 -4.00 13.72 -12.05
C PHE A 99 -2.89 14.53 -12.74
N ASN A 100 -1.93 15.04 -11.98
CA ASN A 100 -0.82 15.81 -12.51
C ASN A 100 0.25 14.95 -13.19
N THR A 101 0.40 13.68 -12.81
CA THR A 101 1.48 12.79 -13.30
C THR A 101 1.09 12.06 -14.58
N VAL A 102 -0.17 11.60 -14.69
CA VAL A 102 -0.68 10.83 -15.84
C VAL A 102 -0.26 11.43 -17.20
N PRO A 103 -0.42 12.75 -17.48
CA PRO A 103 -0.02 13.32 -18.77
C PRO A 103 1.47 13.19 -19.12
N TYR A 104 2.33 13.02 -18.12
CA TYR A 104 3.78 12.90 -18.31
C TYR A 104 4.24 11.47 -18.51
N ILE A 105 3.50 10.48 -18.02
CA ILE A 105 3.86 9.05 -18.12
C ILE A 105 3.08 8.31 -19.21
N THR A 106 2.04 8.93 -19.78
CA THR A 106 1.26 8.33 -20.87
C THR A 106 1.59 8.94 -22.24
N ILE A 107 1.41 8.16 -23.31
CA ILE A 107 1.55 8.61 -24.71
C ILE A 107 0.24 9.15 -25.29
N LYS A 108 -0.90 8.84 -24.65
CA LYS A 108 -2.24 9.29 -25.02
C LYS A 108 -3.10 9.41 -23.75
N VAL A 109 -4.27 10.01 -23.87
CA VAL A 109 -5.25 10.06 -22.79
C VAL A 109 -5.68 8.63 -22.43
N PRO A 110 -5.55 8.19 -21.17
CA PRO A 110 -6.01 6.88 -20.75
C PRO A 110 -7.53 6.74 -20.83
N THR A 111 -7.96 5.52 -21.15
CA THR A 111 -9.33 5.08 -20.93
C THR A 111 -9.60 4.88 -19.45
N GLU A 112 -10.88 4.75 -19.08
CA GLU A 112 -11.27 4.46 -17.70
C GLU A 112 -10.69 3.14 -17.20
N SER A 113 -10.61 2.12 -18.05
CA SER A 113 -9.98 0.84 -17.69
C SER A 113 -8.47 0.96 -17.48
N GLU A 114 -7.78 1.77 -18.28
CA GLU A 114 -6.34 2.04 -18.08
C GLU A 114 -6.08 2.90 -16.83
N LEU A 115 -7.09 3.61 -16.31
CA LEU A 115 -7.01 4.27 -15.02
C LEU A 115 -7.17 3.32 -13.84
N GLN A 116 -7.48 2.03 -14.06
CA GLN A 116 -7.59 1.00 -13.02
C GLN A 116 -6.22 0.45 -12.57
N LEU A 117 -5.13 0.75 -13.29
CA LEU A 117 -3.80 0.27 -12.93
C LEU A 117 -3.46 0.60 -11.46
N THR A 118 -2.76 -0.34 -10.80
CA THR A 118 -2.39 -0.20 -9.38
C THR A 118 -1.72 1.14 -9.08
N LEU A 119 -0.84 1.59 -9.99
CA LEU A 119 -0.10 2.86 -9.91
C LEU A 119 -1.00 4.10 -9.71
N TYR A 120 -2.25 4.08 -10.20
CA TYR A 120 -3.16 5.22 -10.17
C TYR A 120 -4.15 5.19 -9.00
N ASN A 121 -4.35 4.03 -8.40
CA ASN A 121 -5.42 3.82 -7.42
C ASN A 121 -4.91 3.58 -6.02
N TYR A 122 -3.66 3.17 -5.86
CA TYR A 122 -3.12 2.77 -4.56
C TYR A 122 -1.79 3.43 -4.25
N CYS A 123 -1.63 3.85 -3.00
CA CYS A 123 -0.36 4.32 -2.46
C CYS A 123 -0.11 3.73 -1.08
N LEU A 124 1.14 3.81 -0.61
CA LEU A 124 1.51 3.45 0.75
C LEU A 124 1.74 4.71 1.58
N PHE A 125 1.47 4.64 2.87
CA PHE A 125 1.91 5.65 3.82
C PHE A 125 2.41 5.01 5.11
N VAL A 126 3.37 5.69 5.75
CA VAL A 126 4.14 5.17 6.88
C VAL A 126 4.13 6.21 7.99
N ASP A 127 3.43 5.89 9.08
CA ASP A 127 3.31 6.73 10.27
C ASP A 127 4.13 6.16 11.45
N ASP A 128 3.95 6.75 12.64
CA ASP A 128 4.64 6.30 13.86
C ASP A 128 4.40 4.82 14.18
N LEU A 129 3.19 4.30 13.93
CA LEU A 129 2.87 2.91 14.24
C LEU A 129 3.65 1.97 13.31
N CYS A 130 3.73 2.33 12.03
CA CYS A 130 4.56 1.60 11.07
C CYS A 130 6.03 1.59 11.48
N LEU A 131 6.60 2.73 11.89
CA LEU A 131 7.99 2.79 12.36
C LEU A 131 8.21 1.94 13.62
N GLU A 132 7.30 1.99 14.59
CA GLU A 132 7.36 1.17 15.81
C GLU A 132 7.26 -0.34 15.51
N SER A 133 6.58 -0.74 14.43
CA SER A 133 6.42 -2.15 14.08
C SER A 133 7.75 -2.86 13.80
N VAL A 134 8.80 -2.12 13.44
CA VAL A 134 10.16 -2.66 13.22
C VAL A 134 10.72 -3.35 14.45
N GLU A 135 10.41 -2.86 15.66
CA GLU A 135 10.92 -3.42 16.91
C GLU A 135 9.96 -4.44 17.54
N HIS A 136 8.69 -4.40 17.16
CA HIS A 136 7.62 -5.12 17.84
C HIS A 136 7.00 -6.26 17.04
N MET A 137 7.28 -6.34 15.74
CA MET A 137 6.76 -7.37 14.84
C MET A 137 7.90 -8.08 14.10
N GLU A 138 7.69 -9.35 13.79
CA GLU A 138 8.63 -10.13 12.97
C GLU A 138 8.79 -9.53 11.57
N THR A 139 7.66 -9.19 10.94
CA THR A 139 7.60 -8.41 9.72
C THR A 139 6.97 -7.04 10.02
N PRO A 140 7.66 -5.93 9.72
CA PRO A 140 7.08 -4.59 9.80
C PRO A 140 5.83 -4.42 8.91
N VAL A 141 4.99 -3.43 9.24
CA VAL A 141 3.81 -3.10 8.45
C VAL A 141 3.84 -1.66 7.94
N VAL A 142 3.23 -1.46 6.79
CA VAL A 142 2.92 -0.17 6.17
C VAL A 142 1.40 -0.08 5.94
N LYS A 143 0.89 1.10 5.60
CA LYS A 143 -0.54 1.29 5.33
C LYS A 143 -0.77 1.42 3.84
N LEU A 144 -1.54 0.52 3.27
CA LEU A 144 -1.99 0.56 1.88
C LEU A 144 -3.29 1.34 1.80
N LEU A 145 -3.31 2.39 0.99
CA LEU A 145 -4.45 3.30 0.83
C LEU A 145 -5.02 3.18 -0.57
N GLY A 146 -6.35 3.02 -0.65
CA GLY A 146 -7.11 3.09 -1.88
C GLY A 146 -7.69 4.50 -2.10
N LYS A 147 -7.39 5.08 -3.26
CA LYS A 147 -7.79 6.45 -3.62
C LYS A 147 -9.31 6.65 -3.64
N HIS A 148 -10.04 5.66 -4.14
CA HIS A 148 -11.50 5.73 -4.32
C HIS A 148 -12.29 5.28 -3.09
N PHE A 149 -11.62 4.70 -2.11
CA PHE A 149 -12.22 4.11 -0.92
C PHE A 149 -12.07 5.03 0.29
N GLY A 150 -13.09 5.09 1.15
CA GLY A 150 -13.07 5.91 2.37
C GLY A 150 -12.91 7.42 2.14
N ALA A 151 -13.18 7.91 0.93
CA ALA A 151 -13.13 9.33 0.61
C ALA A 151 -14.26 10.07 1.34
N ARG A 152 -13.90 11.13 2.07
CA ARG A 152 -14.82 11.98 2.81
C ARG A 152 -14.54 13.44 2.48
N ASP A 153 -15.61 14.23 2.38
CA ASP A 153 -15.48 15.68 2.30
C ASP A 153 -14.81 16.21 3.58
N PRO A 154 -14.01 17.29 3.52
CA PRO A 154 -13.27 17.80 4.67
C PRO A 154 -14.12 18.06 5.91
N GLU A 155 -15.39 18.41 5.72
CA GLU A 155 -16.35 18.70 6.78
C GLU A 155 -16.79 17.43 7.55
N ASP A 156 -16.67 16.25 6.94
CA ASP A 156 -17.11 14.95 7.47
C ASP A 156 -15.96 14.11 8.05
N ARG A 157 -14.75 14.68 8.13
CA ARG A 157 -13.53 13.98 8.61
C ARG A 157 -13.36 14.01 10.14
N ASP A 158 -14.14 14.83 10.83
CA ASP A 158 -14.17 14.88 12.30
C ASP A 158 -15.25 13.94 12.84
N TYR A 159 -15.03 12.63 12.65
CA TYR A 159 -15.91 11.58 13.15
C TYR A 159 -15.28 10.85 14.33
N THR A 160 -16.14 10.29 15.18
CA THR A 160 -15.67 9.46 16.30
C THR A 160 -15.36 8.06 15.79
N ILE A 161 -14.08 7.69 15.84
CA ILE A 161 -13.63 6.34 15.51
C ILE A 161 -14.14 5.36 16.56
N HIS A 162 -14.66 4.21 16.11
CA HIS A 162 -15.09 3.13 17.00
C HIS A 162 -13.90 2.61 17.83
N PRO A 163 -14.01 2.45 19.16
CA PRO A 163 -12.87 2.23 20.06
C PRO A 163 -12.06 0.95 19.81
N ASP A 164 -12.64 -0.05 19.13
CA ASP A 164 -11.96 -1.30 18.80
C ASP A 164 -11.18 -1.25 17.47
N TYR A 165 -11.40 -0.21 16.66
CA TYR A 165 -10.79 -0.04 15.35
C TYR A 165 -9.88 1.19 15.32
N GLU A 166 -9.02 1.27 14.31
CA GLU A 166 -8.14 2.44 14.12
C GLU A 166 -8.73 3.48 13.18
N ASP A 167 -9.86 3.16 12.54
CA ASP A 167 -10.61 4.06 11.68
C ASP A 167 -12.06 3.55 11.51
N GLY A 168 -12.98 4.40 11.05
CA GLY A 168 -14.40 4.12 10.85
C GLY A 168 -15.27 4.26 12.12
N GLU A 169 -16.57 4.45 11.94
CA GLU A 169 -17.51 4.87 13.00
C GLU A 169 -18.26 3.70 13.64
N THR A 170 -18.42 2.61 12.91
CA THR A 170 -19.31 1.51 13.29
C THR A 170 -18.56 0.39 13.99
N ASP A 171 -19.29 -0.55 14.59
CA ASP A 171 -18.77 -1.82 15.08
C ASP A 171 -18.66 -2.90 13.97
N MET A 172 -18.95 -2.55 12.71
CA MET A 172 -18.89 -3.47 11.58
C MET A 172 -17.43 -3.72 11.16
N GLU A 173 -16.96 -4.95 11.29
CA GLU A 173 -15.58 -5.33 10.93
C GLU A 173 -15.26 -5.07 9.45
N GLU A 174 -16.26 -5.13 8.58
CA GLU A 174 -16.13 -4.94 7.14
C GLU A 174 -16.33 -3.48 6.69
N GLU A 175 -16.47 -2.51 7.60
CA GLU A 175 -16.53 -1.09 7.22
C GLU A 175 -15.24 -0.70 6.45
N ASP A 176 -15.39 -0.26 5.21
CA ASP A 176 -14.29 0.16 4.36
C ASP A 176 -13.89 1.61 4.63
N VAL A 177 -12.77 1.78 5.32
CA VAL A 177 -12.18 3.08 5.69
C VAL A 177 -11.15 3.56 4.65
N GLY A 178 -10.98 2.78 3.58
CA GLY A 178 -10.15 3.08 2.43
C GLY A 178 -8.66 2.89 2.63
N TRP A 179 -8.25 2.23 3.71
CA TRP A 179 -6.89 1.77 3.90
C TRP A 179 -6.83 0.50 4.76
N MET A 180 -5.78 -0.29 4.57
CA MET A 180 -5.51 -1.50 5.35
C MET A 180 -4.02 -1.63 5.67
N TYR A 181 -3.68 -2.49 6.63
CA TYR A 181 -2.28 -2.85 6.89
C TYR A 181 -1.74 -3.81 5.83
N LEU A 182 -0.51 -3.56 5.39
CA LEU A 182 0.27 -4.41 4.50
C LEU A 182 1.59 -4.74 5.19
N LYS A 183 1.90 -6.04 5.32
CA LYS A 183 3.25 -6.45 5.72
C LYS A 183 4.23 -6.17 4.59
N VAL A 184 5.43 -5.71 4.93
CA VAL A 184 6.44 -5.32 3.92
C VAL A 184 6.91 -6.48 3.03
N ASP A 185 6.78 -7.73 3.50
CA ASP A 185 7.12 -8.94 2.74
C ASP A 185 6.06 -9.32 1.70
N GLY A 186 4.83 -8.80 1.79
CA GLY A 186 3.76 -9.02 0.80
C GLY A 186 3.65 -7.93 -0.26
N TYR A 187 4.66 -7.07 -0.40
CA TYR A 187 4.63 -5.90 -1.27
C TYR A 187 4.32 -6.25 -2.73
N ALA A 188 5.08 -7.18 -3.30
CA ALA A 188 5.00 -7.53 -4.72
C ALA A 188 3.70 -8.25 -5.05
N GLU A 189 3.28 -9.19 -4.18
CA GLU A 189 2.06 -9.96 -4.32
C GLU A 189 0.84 -9.06 -4.22
N MET A 190 0.83 -8.13 -3.26
CA MET A 190 -0.24 -7.16 -3.10
C MET A 190 -0.33 -6.23 -4.31
N TYR A 191 0.79 -5.67 -4.77
CA TYR A 191 0.79 -4.82 -5.96
C TYR A 191 0.22 -5.56 -7.17
N ASN A 192 0.64 -6.82 -7.38
CA ASN A 192 0.17 -7.65 -8.47
C ASN A 192 -1.32 -7.99 -8.38
N ALA A 193 -1.82 -8.30 -7.18
CA ALA A 193 -3.23 -8.60 -6.98
C ALA A 193 -4.11 -7.38 -7.29
N LEU A 194 -3.68 -6.19 -6.88
CA LEU A 194 -4.43 -4.94 -7.08
C LEU A 194 -4.51 -4.46 -8.54
N GLU A 195 -3.82 -5.13 -9.47
CA GLU A 195 -4.02 -4.89 -10.91
C GLU A 195 -5.39 -5.42 -11.39
N GLU A 196 -6.08 -6.23 -10.57
CA GLU A 196 -7.50 -6.54 -10.77
C GLU A 196 -8.31 -5.94 -9.60
N ASP A 197 -9.12 -4.91 -9.89
CA ASP A 197 -9.85 -4.08 -8.90
C ASP A 197 -10.67 -4.89 -7.87
N GLU A 198 -11.18 -6.06 -8.25
CA GLU A 198 -11.99 -6.91 -7.39
C GLU A 198 -11.22 -7.43 -6.16
N TRP A 199 -9.88 -7.52 -6.24
CA TRP A 199 -9.06 -8.05 -5.15
C TRP A 199 -9.02 -7.14 -3.93
N TRP A 200 -9.28 -5.83 -4.07
CA TRP A 200 -9.37 -4.96 -2.91
C TRP A 200 -10.36 -5.51 -1.88
N TYR A 201 -11.59 -5.82 -2.30
CA TYR A 201 -12.65 -6.26 -1.39
C TYR A 201 -12.38 -7.64 -0.76
N GLU A 202 -11.71 -8.53 -1.50
CA GLU A 202 -11.36 -9.87 -1.01
C GLU A 202 -10.22 -9.80 0.02
N LEU A 203 -9.26 -8.90 -0.19
CA LEU A 203 -8.08 -8.74 0.65
C LEU A 203 -8.30 -7.76 1.81
N TYR A 204 -9.25 -6.85 1.68
CA TYR A 204 -9.50 -5.78 2.63
C TYR A 204 -9.78 -6.32 4.03
N ARG A 205 -9.10 -5.69 5.00
CA ARG A 205 -9.35 -5.86 6.43
C ARG A 205 -9.29 -4.51 7.09
N ARG A 206 -10.32 -4.22 7.88
CA ARG A 206 -10.40 -2.98 8.63
C ARG A 206 -9.30 -2.93 9.71
N PRO A 207 -8.47 -1.89 9.73
CA PRO A 207 -7.47 -1.69 10.77
C PRO A 207 -8.08 -1.73 12.17
N PRO A 208 -7.50 -2.48 13.12
CA PRO A 208 -6.11 -2.98 13.12
C PRO A 208 -5.91 -4.38 12.54
N LEU A 209 -6.89 -4.99 11.88
CA LEU A 209 -6.77 -6.38 11.42
C LEU A 209 -5.77 -6.52 10.26
N LEU A 210 -5.08 -7.65 10.21
CA LEU A 210 -4.26 -8.08 9.07
C LEU A 210 -5.06 -9.04 8.17
N SER A 211 -4.64 -9.15 6.91
CA SER A 211 -5.21 -10.11 5.93
C SER A 211 -5.37 -11.52 6.51
N TYR A 212 -6.43 -12.25 6.15
CA TYR A 212 -6.64 -13.64 6.59
C TYR A 212 -5.53 -14.59 6.17
N PHE A 213 -4.79 -14.26 5.11
CA PHE A 213 -3.63 -15.02 4.65
C PHE A 213 -2.38 -14.74 5.50
N THR A 214 -2.44 -13.72 6.37
CA THR A 214 -1.37 -13.36 7.28
C THR A 214 -1.52 -14.13 8.59
N LEU A 215 -0.62 -15.10 8.80
CA LEU A 215 -0.45 -15.71 10.12
C LEU A 215 0.32 -14.71 11.00
N ALA A 216 -0.40 -13.91 11.79
CA ALA A 216 0.19 -13.07 12.83
C ALA A 216 -0.44 -13.41 14.19
N PRO A 217 0.36 -13.57 15.26
CA PRO A 217 -0.18 -13.86 16.58
C PRO A 217 -0.91 -12.66 17.18
N GLN A 218 -0.63 -11.43 16.70
CA GLN A 218 -1.15 -10.18 17.22
C GLN A 218 -1.30 -9.17 16.07
N ASN A 219 -2.30 -8.29 16.20
CA ASN A 219 -2.54 -7.20 15.27
C ASN A 219 -1.54 -6.04 15.47
N PRO A 220 -1.21 -5.26 14.42
CA PRO A 220 -0.45 -4.03 14.54
C PRO A 220 -0.92 -3.15 15.70
N GLY A 221 0.02 -2.51 16.38
CA GLY A 221 -0.26 -1.66 17.53
C GLY A 221 -0.51 -2.39 18.86
N PHE A 222 -0.48 -3.74 18.91
CA PHE A 222 -0.70 -4.48 20.18
C PHE A 222 0.21 -4.02 21.34
N TRP A 223 1.44 -3.60 21.03
CA TRP A 223 2.42 -3.12 22.01
C TRP A 223 2.01 -1.80 22.69
N ARG A 224 1.17 -0.98 22.04
CA ARG A 224 0.67 0.28 22.61
C ARG A 224 -0.35 0.04 23.72
N LYS A 225 -1.14 -1.05 23.62
CA LYS A 225 -2.14 -1.44 24.63
C LYS A 225 -1.51 -1.98 25.93
N ASN A 226 -0.26 -2.43 25.86
CA ASN A 226 0.46 -3.03 26.99
C ASN A 226 1.42 -2.06 27.71
N ARG A 227 1.46 -0.77 27.35
CA ARG A 227 2.28 0.20 28.09
C ARG A 227 1.63 0.44 29.47
N PRO A 228 2.36 0.28 30.59
CA PRO A 228 1.83 0.66 31.88
C PRO A 228 1.51 2.16 31.83
N SER A 229 0.29 2.53 32.23
CA SER A 229 -0.07 3.93 32.41
C SER A 229 0.90 4.53 33.42
N LEU A 230 1.75 5.44 32.94
CA LEU A 230 2.50 6.32 33.83
C LEU A 230 1.46 7.19 34.52
N SER A 231 1.09 6.78 35.73
CA SER A 231 0.28 7.58 36.64
C SER A 231 1.15 8.74 37.09
N ASN A 232 0.76 9.95 36.70
CA ASN A 232 1.24 11.19 37.32
C ASN A 232 0.67 11.32 38.73
#